data_AF-A0A7V4Q4K5-F1
#
_entry.id   AF-A0A7V4Q4K5-F1
#
_cell.length_a   1.000
_cell.length_b   1.000
_cell.length_c   1.000
_cell.angle_alpha   90.00
_cell.angle_beta   90.00
_cell.angle_gamma   90.00
#
_symmetry.space_group_name_H-M   'P 1'
#
loop_
_entity.id
_entity.type
_entity.pdbx_description
1 polymer ?
#
loop_
_entity_poly.entity_id
_entity_poly.type
_entity_poly.pdbx_seq_one_letter_code
_entity_poly.pdbx_strand_id
1 'polypeptide(L)'
;ITLGGDKGYDTKDFVRALRELKITPHVAQNTSNRRSAIDGRTTSHPNYAVSQRIRKRIEEGFGWMKTVGRIRKTMYRGVKKIAMQLDLHAAAYNLVRMANLGLGVT
;
A
#
# COMPACT_ATOMS: atom_id res chain seq x y z
N ILE A 1 19.40 5.38 -3.49
CA ILE A 1 17.93 5.46 -3.72
C ILE A 1 17.31 4.10 -3.38
N THR A 2 16.08 4.09 -2.88
CA THR A 2 15.36 2.86 -2.49
C THR A 2 14.08 2.74 -3.29
N LEU A 3 13.77 1.56 -3.82
CA LEU A 3 12.53 1.32 -4.55
C LEU A 3 11.62 0.41 -3.73
N GLY A 4 10.43 0.92 -3.40
CA GLY A 4 9.36 0.13 -2.81
C GLY A 4 8.62 -0.69 -3.86
N GLY A 5 8.27 -1.93 -3.54
CA GLY A 5 7.46 -2.78 -4.42
C GLY A 5 6.54 -3.71 -3.64
N ASP A 6 5.47 -4.15 -4.29
CA ASP A 6 4.56 -5.18 -3.76
C ASP A 6 5.20 -6.59 -3.78
N LYS A 7 4.47 -7.61 -3.32
CA LYS A 7 4.98 -8.99 -3.25
C LYS A 7 5.22 -9.62 -4.62
N GLY A 8 4.49 -9.19 -5.65
CA GLY A 8 4.65 -9.66 -7.03
C GLY A 8 6.02 -9.31 -7.62
N TYR A 9 6.61 -8.19 -7.20
CA TYR A 9 7.96 -7.78 -7.61
C TYR A 9 9.10 -8.55 -6.94
N ASP A 10 8.82 -9.47 -6.01
CA ASP A 10 9.84 -10.33 -5.40
C ASP A 10 10.30 -11.42 -6.38
N THR A 11 10.88 -11.02 -7.51
CA THR A 11 11.43 -11.92 -8.54
C THR A 11 12.94 -11.76 -8.61
N LYS A 12 13.65 -12.84 -8.98
CA LYS A 12 15.11 -12.84 -9.04
C LYS A 12 15.65 -11.79 -10.01
N ASP A 13 15.05 -11.69 -11.20
CA ASP A 13 15.50 -10.77 -12.24
C ASP A 13 15.27 -9.31 -11.84
N PHE A 14 14.13 -9.00 -11.23
CA PHE A 14 13.83 -7.65 -10.76
C PHE A 14 14.78 -7.22 -9.63
N VAL A 15 14.96 -8.07 -8.62
CA VAL A 15 15.88 -7.79 -7.51
C VAL A 15 17.32 -7.68 -7.99
N ARG A 16 17.74 -8.50 -8.96
CA ARG A 16 19.07 -8.41 -9.58
C ARG A 16 19.26 -7.09 -10.30
N ALA A 17 18.33 -6.70 -11.18
CA ALA A 17 18.41 -5.46 -11.93
C ALA A 17 18.49 -4.22 -11.01
N LEU A 18 17.72 -4.20 -9.92
CA LEU A 18 17.80 -3.10 -8.96
C LEU A 18 19.17 -3.01 -8.28
N ARG A 19 19.77 -4.16 -7.95
CA ARG A 19 21.11 -4.20 -7.34
C ARG A 19 22.20 -3.76 -8.32
N GLU A 20 22.11 -4.16 -9.59
CA GLU A 20 23.02 -3.71 -10.66
C GLU A 20 22.96 -2.18 -10.83
N LEU A 21 21.76 -1.61 -10.71
CA LEU A 21 21.54 -0.15 -10.73
C LEU A 21 21.89 0.55 -9.40
N LYS A 22 22.43 -0.17 -8.41
CA LYS A 22 22.74 0.35 -7.05
C LYS A 22 21.51 0.93 -6.33
N ILE A 23 20.32 0.40 -6.63
CA ILE A 23 19.04 0.73 -5.97
C ILE A 23 18.75 -0.32 -4.90
N THR A 24 18.38 0.12 -3.70
CA THR A 24 18.01 -0.81 -2.62
C THR A 24 16.57 -1.32 -2.85
N PRO A 25 16.36 -2.64 -3.00
CA PRO A 25 15.04 -3.21 -3.20
C PRO A 25 14.29 -3.31 -1.87
N HIS A 26 13.26 -2.48 -1.66
CA HIS A 26 12.35 -2.53 -0.51
C HIS A 26 11.00 -3.16 -0.92
N VAL A 27 11.11 -4.41 -1.36
CA VAL A 27 9.99 -5.21 -1.89
C VAL A 27 9.41 -6.08 -0.78
N ALA A 28 8.10 -6.33 -0.81
CA ALA A 28 7.44 -7.25 0.12
C ALA A 28 7.95 -8.69 -0.10
N GLN A 29 8.46 -9.34 0.96
CA GLN A 29 9.01 -10.68 0.86
C GLN A 29 7.92 -11.70 0.54
N ASN A 30 8.16 -12.59 -0.42
CA ASN A 30 7.34 -13.76 -0.63
C ASN A 30 7.64 -14.83 0.43
N THR A 31 6.60 -15.18 1.18
CA THR A 31 6.63 -16.13 2.30
C THR A 31 5.85 -17.41 2.02
N SER A 32 5.37 -17.59 0.78
CA SER A 32 4.43 -18.65 0.41
C SER A 32 4.82 -19.27 -0.93
N ASN A 33 4.77 -20.61 -1.03
CA ASN A 33 4.89 -21.39 -2.26
C ASN A 33 6.20 -21.26 -3.06
N ARG A 34 7.12 -20.36 -2.69
CA ARG A 34 8.46 -20.23 -3.28
C ARG A 34 9.43 -19.47 -2.36
N ARG A 35 10.73 -19.65 -2.61
CA ARG A 35 11.81 -18.89 -1.95
C ARG A 35 11.83 -17.44 -2.46
N SER A 36 11.96 -16.49 -1.54
CA SER A 36 12.10 -15.06 -1.84
C SER A 36 13.43 -14.74 -2.54
N ALA A 37 13.43 -13.74 -3.41
CA ALA A 37 14.64 -13.15 -3.99
C ALA A 37 15.26 -12.07 -3.08
N ILE A 38 14.48 -11.53 -2.15
CA ILE A 38 14.95 -10.63 -1.10
C ILE A 38 15.58 -11.45 0.05
N ASP A 39 16.74 -11.01 0.52
CA ASP A 39 17.50 -11.63 1.61
C ASP A 39 17.39 -10.86 2.93
N GLY A 40 18.03 -11.40 3.98
CA GLY A 40 18.01 -10.85 5.33
C GLY A 40 18.51 -9.42 5.45
N ARG A 41 19.29 -8.89 4.48
CA ARG A 41 19.79 -7.51 4.54
C ARG A 41 18.66 -6.50 4.47
N THR A 42 17.60 -6.78 3.70
CA THR A 42 16.43 -5.90 3.62
C THR A 42 15.46 -6.19 4.77
N THR A 43 15.26 -7.45 5.13
CA THR A 43 14.19 -7.86 6.07
C THR A 43 14.59 -7.79 7.54
N SER A 44 15.89 -7.74 7.87
CA SER A 44 16.40 -7.72 9.25
C SER A 44 16.17 -6.39 9.97
N HIS A 45 15.80 -5.32 9.26
CA HIS A 45 15.56 -4.02 9.88
C HIS A 45 14.13 -3.93 10.45
N PRO A 46 13.93 -3.51 11.71
CA PRO A 46 12.59 -3.32 12.29
C PRO A 46 11.67 -2.42 11.43
N ASN A 47 12.27 -1.41 10.79
CA ASN A 47 11.57 -0.48 9.91
C ASN A 47 10.94 -1.15 8.68
N TYR A 48 11.52 -2.25 8.20
CA TYR A 48 10.94 -3.03 7.11
C TYR A 48 9.56 -3.57 7.51
N ALA A 49 9.47 -4.22 8.68
CA ALA A 49 8.21 -4.76 9.17
C ALA A 49 7.16 -3.67 9.42
N VAL A 50 7.57 -2.52 9.98
CA VAL A 50 6.68 -1.37 10.19
C VAL A 50 6.17 -0.82 8.86
N SER A 51 7.05 -0.59 7.89
CA SER A 51 6.69 -0.10 6.56
C SER A 51 5.70 -1.04 5.87
N GLN A 52 5.94 -2.35 5.95
CA GLN A 52 5.06 -3.36 5.37
C GLN A 52 3.66 -3.35 6.00
N ARG A 53 3.53 -3.08 7.31
CA ARG A 53 2.22 -2.92 7.96
C ARG A 53 1.50 -1.64 7.50
N ILE A 54 2.22 -0.52 7.45
CA ILE A 54 1.64 0.77 7.03
C ILE A 54 1.14 0.71 5.58
N ARG A 55 1.86 0.02 4.68
CA ARG A 55 1.43 -0.18 3.28
C ARG A 55 0.10 -0.93 3.16
N LYS A 56 -0.22 -1.85 4.06
CA LYS A 56 -1.53 -2.53 4.06
C LYS A 56 -2.66 -1.60 4.51
N ARG A 57 -2.38 -0.68 5.45
CA ARG A 57 -3.39 0.28 5.94
C ARG A 57 -3.90 1.22 4.86
N ILE A 58 -3.06 1.60 3.89
CA ILE A 58 -3.55 2.42 2.77
C ILE A 58 -4.48 1.62 1.84
N GLU A 59 -4.25 0.32 1.69
CA GLU A 59 -5.14 -0.56 0.91
C GLU A 59 -6.51 -0.71 1.56
N GLU A 60 -6.61 -0.71 2.89
CA GLU A 60 -7.89 -0.71 3.61
C GLU A 60 -8.75 0.51 3.24
N GLY A 61 -8.15 1.70 3.20
CA GLY A 61 -8.84 2.92 2.78
C GLY A 61 -9.30 2.85 1.33
N PHE A 62 -8.44 2.42 0.41
CA PHE A 62 -8.85 2.21 -0.98
C PHE A 62 -9.93 1.14 -1.14
N GLY A 63 -9.89 0.07 -0.34
CA GLY A 63 -10.90 -0.97 -0.29
C GLY A 63 -12.25 -0.41 0.16
N TRP A 64 -12.25 0.36 1.25
CA TRP A 64 -13.45 1.03 1.76
C TRP A 64 -14.04 2.00 0.73
N MET A 65 -13.22 2.87 0.13
CA MET A 65 -13.69 3.83 -0.88
C MET A 65 -14.28 3.12 -2.12
N LYS A 66 -13.69 2.02 -2.57
CA LYS A 66 -14.20 1.25 -3.71
C LYS A 66 -15.53 0.57 -3.41
N THR A 67 -15.66 0.00 -2.21
CA THR A 67 -16.81 -0.84 -1.82
C THR A 67 -17.91 -0.02 -1.15
N VAL A 68 -17.61 0.65 -0.04
CA VAL A 68 -18.55 1.47 0.75
C VAL A 68 -18.75 2.84 0.12
N GLY A 69 -17.67 3.51 -0.29
CA GLY A 69 -17.72 4.78 -1.03
C GLY A 69 -18.19 4.65 -2.50
N ARG A 70 -18.54 3.44 -2.93
CA ARG A 70 -19.10 3.13 -4.27
C ARG A 70 -18.25 3.62 -5.45
N ILE A 71 -16.95 3.88 -5.30
CA ILE A 71 -16.10 4.30 -6.44
C ILE A 71 -16.10 3.23 -7.54
N ARG A 72 -16.17 1.93 -7.19
CA ARG A 72 -16.28 0.83 -8.17
C ARG A 72 -17.57 0.89 -9.00
N LYS A 73 -18.60 1.59 -8.51
CA LYS A 73 -19.91 1.78 -9.16
C LYS A 73 -20.25 3.28 -9.21
N THR A 74 -19.31 4.11 -9.65
CA THR A 74 -19.52 5.56 -9.72
C THR A 74 -20.60 5.91 -10.76
N MET A 75 -21.46 6.87 -10.41
CA MET A 75 -22.49 7.41 -11.29
C MET A 75 -22.01 8.67 -12.03
N TYR A 76 -20.80 9.15 -11.74
CA TYR A 76 -20.24 10.35 -12.37
C TYR A 76 -19.47 10.00 -13.64
N ARG A 77 -19.55 10.87 -14.64
CA ARG A 77 -18.73 10.83 -15.86
C ARG A 77 -17.80 12.03 -15.93
N GLY A 78 -16.54 11.77 -16.29
CA GLY A 78 -15.50 12.79 -16.48
C GLY A 78 -14.52 12.88 -15.30
N VAL A 79 -13.24 13.10 -15.63
CA VAL A 79 -12.10 13.06 -14.69
C VAL A 79 -12.29 14.00 -13.50
N LYS A 80 -12.73 15.25 -13.75
CA LYS A 80 -12.92 16.25 -12.68
C LYS A 80 -13.95 15.81 -11.62
N LYS A 81 -15.08 15.23 -12.05
CA LYS A 81 -16.13 14.77 -11.13
C LYS A 81 -15.69 13.54 -10.33
N ILE A 82 -14.97 12.62 -10.99
CA ILE A 82 -14.42 11.43 -10.34
C ILE A 82 -13.32 11.81 -9.33
N ALA A 83 -12.48 12.80 -9.65
CA ALA A 83 -11.47 13.33 -8.73
C ALA A 83 -12.11 13.92 -7.47
N MET A 84 -13.11 14.79 -7.64
CA MET A 84 -13.86 15.34 -6.50
C MET A 84 -14.52 14.23 -5.65
N GLN A 85 -15.10 13.21 -6.30
CA GLN A 85 -15.66 12.06 -5.60
C GLN A 85 -14.58 11.31 -4.79
N LEU A 86 -13.40 11.09 -5.37
CA LEU A 86 -12.28 10.43 -4.70
C LEU A 86 -11.83 11.22 -3.46
N ASP A 87 -11.63 12.53 -3.60
CA ASP A 87 -11.18 13.39 -2.51
C ASP A 87 -12.19 13.42 -1.35
N LEU A 88 -13.48 13.55 -1.67
CA LEU A 88 -14.54 13.51 -0.67
C LEU A 88 -14.58 12.18 0.08
N HIS A 89 -14.45 11.05 -0.61
CA HIS A 89 -14.42 9.73 0.03
C HIS A 89 -13.15 9.51 0.86
N ALA A 90 -12.00 10.02 0.42
CA ALA A 90 -10.76 9.95 1.19
C ALA A 90 -10.89 10.75 2.50
N ALA A 91 -11.48 11.96 2.44
CA ALA A 91 -11.78 12.76 3.62
C ALA A 91 -12.77 12.06 4.56
N ALA A 92 -13.86 11.49 4.02
CA ALA A 92 -14.82 10.72 4.81
C ALA A 92 -14.18 9.49 5.49
N TYR A 93 -13.29 8.78 4.78
CA TYR A 93 -12.58 7.64 5.36
C TYR A 93 -11.66 8.06 6.52
N ASN A 94 -11.03 9.23 6.45
CA ASN A 94 -10.26 9.75 7.59
C ASN A 94 -11.13 9.92 8.84
N LEU A 95 -12.37 10.41 8.70
CA LEU A 95 -13.32 10.53 9.83
C LEU A 95 -13.69 9.16 10.43
N VAL A 96 -14.03 8.18 9.58
CA VAL A 96 -14.31 6.80 10.02
C VAL A 96 -13.11 6.20 10.75
N ARG A 97 -11.90 6.46 10.24
CA ARG A 97 -10.66 6.01 10.89
C ARG A 97 -10.45 6.68 12.25
N MET A 98 -10.70 7.99 12.37
CA MET A 98 -10.56 8.73 13.63
C MET A 98 -11.49 8.21 14.72
N ALA A 99 -12.70 7.77 14.38
CA ALA A 99 -13.61 7.14 15.34
C ALA A 99 -13.00 5.90 16.00
N ASN A 100 -12.26 5.08 15.23
CA ASN A 100 -11.58 3.89 15.73
C ASN A 100 -10.29 4.17 16.52
N LEU A 101 -9.82 5.43 16.55
CA LEU A 101 -8.64 5.84 17.31
C LEU A 101 -8.98 6.34 18.72
N GLY A 102 -10.25 6.26 19.14
CA GLY A 102 -10.68 6.73 20.45
C GLY A 102 -10.82 8.25 20.56
N LEU A 103 -10.58 9.00 19.47
CA LEU A 103 -10.75 10.46 19.44
C LEU A 103 -12.23 10.91 19.53
N GLY A 104 -13.17 9.97 19.41
CA GLY A 104 -14.61 10.18 19.58
C GLY A 104 -15.19 9.51 20.83
N VAL A 105 -14.35 8.98 21.73
CA VAL A 105 -14.81 8.49 23.03
C VAL A 105 -14.68 9.66 24.01
N THR A 106 -15.77 10.40 24.16
CA THR A 106 -16.03 11.24 25.35
C THR A 106 -16.69 10.41 26.43
#